data_AF-A0A919VJB6-F1
#
_entry.id   AF-A0A919VJB6-F1
#
_cell.length_a   1.000
_cell.length_b   1.000
_cell.length_c   1.000
_cell.angle_alpha   90.00
_cell.angle_beta   90.00
_cell.angle_gamma   90.00
#
_symmetry.space_group_name_H-M   'P 1'
#
loop_
_entity.id
_entity.type
_entity.pdbx_description
1 polymer ?
#
loop_
_entity_poly.entity_id
_entity_poly.type
_entity_poly.pdbx_seq_one_letter_code
_entity_poly.pdbx_strand_id
1 'polypeptide(L)'
;MPGDNEEIRVVLSAFEAEARKWTDLADLMLALRNKSSALGLNPTAFFCGNPGTALALSGAYDGIFDLVNTLLTDAEAEFDQIAGALLIARDLYDGTDRTSASSFVKIYGE
;
A
#
# COMPACT_ATOMS: atom_id res chain seq x y z
N MET A 1 -26.48 -24.84 -1.87
CA MET A 1 -27.53 -24.60 -2.89
C MET A 1 -26.86 -24.20 -4.21
N PRO A 2 -27.53 -24.24 -5.38
CA PRO A 2 -26.99 -23.57 -6.55
C PRO A 2 -27.15 -22.05 -6.33
N GLY A 3 -26.08 -21.41 -5.86
CA GLY A 3 -26.04 -19.97 -5.52
C GLY A 3 -24.81 -19.59 -4.68
N ASP A 4 -24.42 -20.44 -3.71
CA ASP A 4 -23.37 -20.11 -2.73
C ASP A 4 -21.98 -19.92 -3.38
N ASN A 5 -21.61 -20.80 -4.32
CA ASN A 5 -20.27 -20.79 -4.93
C ASN A 5 -19.98 -19.57 -5.81
N GLU A 6 -21.01 -18.95 -6.39
CA GLU A 6 -20.82 -17.80 -7.29
C GLU A 6 -20.68 -16.51 -6.49
N GLU A 7 -21.50 -16.31 -5.46
CA GLU A 7 -21.40 -15.17 -4.55
C GLU A 7 -20.05 -15.16 -3.80
N ILE A 8 -19.61 -16.31 -3.28
CA ILE A 8 -18.31 -16.42 -2.62
C ILE A 8 -17.18 -16.11 -3.58
N ARG A 9 -17.22 -16.62 -4.82
CA ARG A 9 -16.22 -16.29 -5.85
C ARG A 9 -16.19 -14.81 -6.17
N VAL A 10 -17.34 -14.16 -6.27
CA VAL A 10 -17.41 -12.70 -6.49
C VAL A 10 -16.76 -11.96 -5.33
N VAL A 11 -17.06 -12.33 -4.08
CA VAL A 11 -16.47 -11.71 -2.88
C VAL A 11 -14.95 -11.93 -2.83
N LEU A 12 -14.46 -13.16 -3.04
CA LEU A 12 -13.03 -13.46 -3.06
C LEU A 12 -12.31 -12.69 -4.17
N SER A 13 -12.91 -12.60 -5.36
CA SER A 13 -12.36 -11.82 -6.48
C SER A 13 -12.34 -10.31 -6.20
N ALA A 14 -13.30 -9.80 -5.43
CA ALA A 14 -13.33 -8.41 -5.01
C ALA A 14 -12.20 -8.11 -4.00
N PHE A 15 -11.93 -9.02 -3.05
CA PHE A 15 -10.77 -8.89 -2.17
C PHE A 15 -9.45 -8.90 -2.93
N GLU A 16 -9.29 -9.77 -3.92
CA GLU A 16 -8.08 -9.79 -4.77
C GLU A 16 -7.93 -8.51 -5.59
N ALA A 17 -9.02 -8.05 -6.21
CA ALA A 17 -9.01 -6.84 -7.02
C ALA A 17 -8.69 -5.61 -6.16
N GLU A 18 -9.23 -5.54 -4.95
CA GLU A 18 -8.94 -4.44 -4.03
C GLU A 18 -7.50 -4.51 -3.51
N ALA A 19 -7.04 -5.68 -3.07
CA ALA A 19 -5.64 -5.87 -2.63
C ALA A 19 -4.65 -5.45 -3.72
N ARG A 20 -4.92 -5.80 -4.99
CA ARG A 20 -4.07 -5.40 -6.12
C ARG A 20 -3.99 -3.88 -6.28
N LYS A 21 -5.09 -3.12 -6.08
CA LYS A 21 -5.03 -1.65 -6.14
C LYS A 21 -4.08 -1.08 -5.08
N TRP A 22 -4.12 -1.64 -3.87
CA TRP A 22 -3.24 -1.20 -2.80
C TRP A 22 -1.77 -1.55 -3.09
N THR A 23 -1.50 -2.72 -3.67
CA THR A 23 -0.15 -3.06 -4.17
C THR A 23 0.30 -2.10 -5.27
N ASP A 24 -0.55 -1.80 -6.25
CA ASP A 24 -0.22 -0.87 -7.33
C ASP A 24 0.07 0.55 -6.80
N LEU A 25 -0.64 0.98 -5.74
CA LEU A 25 -0.38 2.24 -5.06
C LEU A 25 0.95 2.21 -4.29
N ALA A 26 1.28 1.12 -3.62
CA ALA A 26 2.57 0.94 -2.95
C ALA A 26 3.74 1.03 -3.95
N ASP A 27 3.62 0.34 -5.09
CA ASP A 27 4.59 0.38 -6.17
C ASP A 27 4.76 1.81 -6.75
N LEU A 28 3.65 2.55 -6.85
CA LEU A 28 3.69 3.94 -7.29
C LEU A 28 4.43 4.83 -6.27
N MET A 29 4.19 4.65 -4.97
CA MET A 29 4.92 5.38 -3.93
C MET A 29 6.41 5.06 -3.96
N LEU A 30 6.79 3.80 -4.13
CA LEU A 30 8.17 3.37 -4.33
C LEU A 30 8.81 4.07 -5.54
N ALA A 31 8.11 4.09 -6.68
CA ALA A 31 8.60 4.76 -7.89
C ALA A 31 8.76 6.27 -7.70
N LEU A 32 7.82 6.92 -6.99
CA LEU A 32 7.91 8.34 -6.64
C LEU A 32 9.08 8.61 -5.70
N ARG A 33 9.29 7.78 -4.66
CA ARG A 33 10.43 7.89 -3.75
C ARG A 33 11.75 7.81 -4.50
N ASN A 34 11.87 6.86 -5.42
CA ASN A 34 13.10 6.69 -6.21
C ASN A 34 13.38 7.90 -7.12
N LYS A 35 12.34 8.58 -7.61
CA LYS A 35 12.49 9.84 -8.36
C LYS A 35 12.80 11.01 -7.44
N SER A 36 12.12 11.08 -6.30
CA SER A 36 12.29 12.11 -5.28
C SER A 36 13.71 12.10 -4.71
N SER A 37 14.26 10.93 -4.39
CA SER A 37 15.62 10.80 -3.83
C SER A 37 16.71 11.35 -4.75
N ALA A 38 16.47 11.41 -6.07
CA ALA A 38 17.37 12.01 -7.04
C ALA A 38 17.33 13.55 -7.09
N LEU A 39 16.37 14.18 -6.40
CA LEU A 39 16.19 15.63 -6.36
C LEU A 39 16.98 16.30 -5.22
N GLY A 40 17.89 15.59 -4.54
CA GLY A 40 18.77 16.22 -3.55
C GLY A 40 19.59 17.35 -4.18
N LEU A 41 19.55 18.55 -3.60
CA LEU A 41 20.29 19.71 -4.11
C LEU A 41 21.52 19.97 -3.24
N ASN A 42 22.64 20.33 -3.87
CA ASN A 42 23.82 20.78 -3.13
C ASN A 42 23.56 22.17 -2.52
N PRO A 43 24.06 22.49 -1.31
CA PRO A 43 23.90 23.82 -0.70
C PRO A 43 24.32 24.99 -1.60
N THR A 44 25.28 24.76 -2.51
CA THR A 44 25.71 25.77 -3.50
C THR A 44 24.65 26.14 -4.53
N ALA A 45 23.63 25.29 -4.75
CA ALA A 45 22.49 25.59 -5.62
C ALA A 45 21.62 26.73 -5.07
N PHE A 46 21.69 27.00 -3.75
CA PHE A 46 20.95 28.06 -3.08
C PHE A 46 21.76 29.36 -2.94
N PHE A 47 22.96 29.42 -3.52
CA PHE A 47 23.83 30.57 -3.37
C PHE A 47 23.36 31.76 -4.22
N CYS A 48 22.75 32.75 -3.56
CA CYS A 48 22.31 34.01 -4.16
C CYS A 48 23.18 35.20 -3.70
N GLY A 49 24.49 35.01 -3.53
CA GLY A 49 25.42 36.07 -3.12
C GLY A 49 25.51 36.34 -1.61
N ASN A 50 24.69 35.67 -0.78
CA ASN A 50 24.76 35.72 0.68
C ASN A 50 24.84 34.28 1.26
N PRO A 51 25.94 33.90 1.94
CA PRO A 51 26.10 32.58 2.54
C PRO A 51 25.04 32.24 3.61
N GLY A 52 24.61 33.23 4.41
CA GLY A 52 23.62 33.01 5.46
C GLY A 52 22.23 32.70 4.89
N THR A 53 21.83 33.40 3.84
CA THR A 53 20.57 33.13 3.13
C THR A 53 20.62 31.78 2.41
N ALA A 54 21.76 31.44 1.79
CA ALA A 54 21.94 30.16 1.13
C ALA A 54 21.81 28.98 2.11
N LEU A 55 22.40 29.09 3.30
CA LEU A 55 22.29 28.06 4.34
C LEU A 55 20.85 27.89 4.83
N ALA A 56 20.13 29.00 5.05
CA ALA A 56 18.73 28.96 5.48
C ALA A 56 17.82 28.32 4.41
N LEU A 57 18.02 28.63 3.13
CA LEU A 57 17.27 28.05 2.02
C LEU A 57 17.58 26.56 1.82
N SER A 58 18.85 26.17 1.91
CA SER A 58 19.26 24.76 1.86
C SER A 58 18.59 23.97 2.98
N GLY A 59 18.65 24.46 4.23
CA GLY A 59 18.02 23.76 5.36
C GLY A 59 16.50 23.66 5.24
N ALA A 60 15.83 24.69 4.70
CA ALA A 60 14.40 24.62 4.45
C ALA A 60 14.05 23.61 3.34
N TYR A 61 14.85 23.55 2.28
CA TYR A 61 14.70 22.56 1.22
C TYR A 61 14.92 21.15 1.74
N ASP A 62 16.02 20.91 2.44
CA ASP A 62 16.37 19.60 3.00
C ASP A 62 15.28 19.09 3.94
N GLY A 63 14.70 19.97 4.78
CA GLY A 63 13.59 19.60 5.64
C GLY A 63 12.32 19.18 4.89
N ILE A 64 11.98 19.87 3.80
CA ILE A 64 10.83 19.48 2.94
C ILE A 64 11.14 18.21 2.17
N PHE A 65 12.36 18.10 1.65
CA PHE A 65 12.83 16.93 0.91
C PHE A 65 12.77 15.67 1.78
N ASP A 66 13.27 15.74 3.01
CA ASP A 66 13.22 14.64 3.97
C ASP A 66 11.78 14.29 4.32
N LEU A 67 10.94 15.29 4.62
CA LEU A 67 9.52 15.06 4.91
C LEU A 67 8.80 14.34 3.76
N VAL A 68 9.00 14.77 2.52
CA VAL A 68 8.39 14.14 1.35
C VAL A 68 8.87 12.70 1.19
N ASN A 69 10.17 12.43 1.34
CA ASN A 69 10.71 11.07 1.23
C ASN A 69 10.21 10.15 2.36
N THR A 70 10.05 10.68 3.58
CA THR A 70 9.43 9.95 4.69
C THR A 70 7.98 9.60 4.38
N LEU A 71 7.17 10.58 3.97
CA LEU A 71 5.76 10.35 3.64
C LEU A 71 5.58 9.31 2.52
N LEU A 72 6.45 9.33 1.49
CA LEU A 72 6.42 8.33 0.42
C LEU A 72 6.82 6.94 0.92
N THR A 73 7.76 6.85 1.86
CA THR A 73 8.17 5.58 2.47
C THR A 73 7.09 5.01 3.37
N ASP A 74 6.47 5.85 4.19
CA ASP A 74 5.39 5.43 5.09
C ASP A 74 4.15 5.01 4.28
N ALA A 75 3.79 5.76 3.23
CA ALA A 75 2.67 5.43 2.35
C ALA A 75 2.89 4.10 1.61
N GLU A 76 4.10 3.84 1.08
CA GLU A 76 4.46 2.54 0.50
C GLU A 76 4.19 1.40 1.50
N ALA A 77 4.70 1.53 2.72
CA ALA A 77 4.56 0.50 3.75
C ALA A 77 3.10 0.30 4.20
N GLU A 78 2.34 1.37 4.37
CA GLU A 78 0.93 1.30 4.76
C GLU A 78 0.08 0.64 3.67
N PHE A 79 0.29 1.00 2.41
CA PHE A 79 -0.46 0.40 1.29
C PHE A 79 -0.14 -1.09 1.12
N ASP A 80 1.13 -1.50 1.29
CA ASP A 80 1.51 -2.90 1.27
C ASP A 80 0.85 -3.70 2.42
N GLN A 81 0.80 -3.11 3.63
CA GLN A 81 0.11 -3.72 4.77
C GLN A 81 -1.39 -3.87 4.54
N ILE A 82 -2.05 -2.87 3.94
CA ILE A 82 -3.48 -2.96 3.59
C ILE A 82 -3.72 -4.07 2.56
N ALA A 83 -2.88 -4.14 1.51
CA ALA A 83 -2.96 -5.21 0.52
C ALA A 83 -2.82 -6.60 1.17
N GLY A 84 -1.82 -6.77 2.04
CA GLY A 84 -1.60 -8.01 2.79
C GLY A 84 -2.78 -8.37 3.69
N ALA A 85 -3.34 -7.39 4.42
CA ALA A 85 -4.50 -7.61 5.28
C ALA A 85 -5.74 -8.08 4.49
N LEU A 86 -5.96 -7.54 3.29
CA LEU A 86 -7.06 -7.95 2.42
C LEU A 86 -6.89 -9.39 1.91
N LEU A 87 -5.66 -9.81 1.58
CA LEU A 87 -5.38 -11.19 1.19
C LEU A 87 -5.56 -12.17 2.36
N ILE A 88 -5.16 -11.78 3.57
CA ILE A 88 -5.40 -12.59 4.78
C ILE A 88 -6.91 -12.70 5.05
N ALA A 89 -7.66 -11.60 4.91
CA ALA A 89 -9.12 -11.62 5.07
C ALA A 89 -9.81 -12.52 4.04
N ARG A 90 -9.34 -12.50 2.79
CA ARG A 90 -9.80 -13.42 1.73
C ARG A 90 -9.58 -14.88 2.12
N ASP A 91 -8.38 -15.23 2.57
CA ASP A 91 -8.02 -16.62 2.91
C ASP A 91 -8.82 -17.13 4.11
N LEU A 92 -9.06 -16.26 5.10
CA LEU A 92 -9.95 -16.55 6.22
C LEU A 92 -11.40 -16.76 5.75
N TYR A 93 -11.90 -15.95 4.83
CA TYR A 93 -13.25 -16.07 4.29
C TYR A 93 -13.45 -17.42 3.56
N ASP A 94 -12.52 -17.80 2.68
CA ASP A 94 -12.54 -19.11 1.98
C ASP A 94 -12.46 -20.29 2.98
N GLY A 95 -11.61 -20.19 4.00
CA GLY A 95 -11.48 -21.22 5.02
C GLY A 95 -12.73 -21.40 5.90
N THR A 96 -13.38 -20.30 6.25
CA THR A 96 -14.59 -20.31 7.09
C THR A 96 -15.78 -20.88 6.33
N ASP A 97 -15.90 -20.54 5.05
CA ASP A 97 -16.95 -21.08 4.20
C ASP A 97 -16.77 -22.58 3.92
N ARG A 98 -15.54 -23.02 3.59
CA ARG A 98 -15.22 -24.45 3.39
C ARG A 98 -15.56 -25.28 4.65
N THR A 99 -15.31 -24.73 5.83
CA THR A 99 -15.63 -25.37 7.11
C THR A 99 -17.14 -25.45 7.34
N SER A 100 -17.88 -24.39 7.02
CA SER A 100 -19.34 -24.34 7.13
C SER A 100 -20.00 -25.32 6.17
N ALA A 101 -19.59 -25.34 4.89
CA ALA A 101 -20.06 -26.28 3.89
C ALA A 101 -19.82 -27.75 4.32
N SER A 102 -18.63 -28.05 4.87
CA SER A 102 -18.34 -29.40 5.39
C SER A 102 -19.23 -29.81 6.57
N SER A 103 -19.63 -28.85 7.42
CA SER A 103 -20.50 -29.10 8.55
C SER A 103 -21.96 -29.28 8.12
N PHE A 104 -22.42 -28.52 7.12
CA PHE A 104 -23.75 -28.68 6.55
C PHE A 104 -23.94 -30.03 5.84
N VAL A 105 -22.96 -30.50 5.07
CA VAL A 105 -22.99 -31.85 4.47
C VAL A 105 -23.04 -32.94 5.56
N LYS A 106 -22.33 -32.73 6.68
CA LYS A 106 -22.32 -33.69 7.78
C LYS A 106 -23.61 -33.72 8.59
N ILE A 107 -24.39 -32.64 8.58
CA ILE A 107 -25.66 -32.52 9.32
C ILE A 107 -26.88 -32.88 8.44
N TYR A 108 -26.85 -32.57 7.14
CA TYR A 108 -28.01 -32.69 6.23
C TYR A 108 -27.77 -33.61 5.02
N GLY A 109 -26.61 -34.24 4.90
CA GLY A 109 -26.21 -35.05 3.73
C GLY A 109 -26.56 -36.54 3.79
N GLU A 110 -27.68 -36.94 4.42
CA GLU A 110 -28.32 -38.25 4.18
C GLU A 110 -29.28 -38.18 2.99
#